data_AF-A0AAV5I492-F1
#
_entry.id   AF-A0AAV5I492-F1
#
_cell.length_a   1.000
_cell.length_b   1.000
_cell.length_c   1.000
_cell.angle_alpha   90.00
_cell.angle_beta   90.00
_cell.angle_gamma   90.00
#
_symmetry.space_group_name_H-M   'P 1'
#
loop_
_entity.id
_entity.type
_entity.pdbx_description
1 polymer ?
#
loop_
_entity_poly.entity_id
_entity_poly.type
_entity_poly.pdbx_seq_one_letter_code
_entity_poly.pdbx_strand_id
1 'polypeptide(L)'
;MKVKVISRSTDEFTRERSQDLQRVFRNYDPNLRTQEKAVEYVRALNAAKLDKIFARPFIGAMDGHRDSISCMAKNPNYLKGIFSGSMDGDVRLWDIASR
;
A
#
# COMPACT_ATOMS: atom_id res chain seq x y z
N MET A 1 54.01 23.98 -11.35
CA MET A 1 52.94 23.78 -10.34
C MET A 1 51.71 23.27 -11.08
N LYS A 2 51.13 22.13 -10.68
CA LYS A 2 49.88 21.61 -11.28
C LYS A 2 48.73 21.89 -10.32
N VAL A 3 47.76 22.69 -10.75
CA VAL A 3 46.57 23.02 -9.97
C VAL A 3 45.38 22.28 -10.60
N LYS A 4 44.65 21.51 -9.79
CA LYS A 4 43.44 20.79 -10.21
C LYS A 4 42.28 21.23 -9.33
N VAL A 5 41.17 21.59 -9.95
CA VAL A 5 39.98 22.13 -9.29
C VAL A 5 38.74 21.31 -9.71
N ILE A 6 37.69 21.36 -8.91
CA ILE A 6 36.41 20.74 -9.25
C ILE A 6 35.81 21.51 -10.43
N SER A 7 35.50 20.79 -11.52
CA SER A 7 34.73 21.31 -12.65
C SER A 7 33.46 20.46 -12.80
N ARG A 8 32.33 21.12 -13.07
CA ARG A 8 31.05 20.46 -13.34
C ARG A 8 30.54 20.99 -14.68
N SER A 9 30.36 20.10 -15.66
CA SER A 9 29.83 20.46 -16.98
C SER A 9 28.30 20.48 -16.96
N THR A 10 27.65 21.42 -17.63
CA THR A 10 26.17 21.46 -17.66
C THR A 10 25.59 20.22 -18.32
N ASP A 11 26.28 19.68 -19.32
CA ASP A 11 25.79 18.61 -20.17
C ASP A 11 25.74 17.27 -19.42
N GLU A 12 26.67 17.03 -18.48
CA GLU A 12 26.67 15.80 -17.66
C GLU A 12 25.58 15.79 -16.57
N PHE A 13 25.23 16.98 -16.04
CA PHE A 13 24.33 17.13 -14.88
C PHE A 13 22.88 17.49 -15.25
N THR A 14 22.60 17.79 -16.52
CA THR A 14 21.26 18.16 -16.99
C THR A 14 20.73 17.15 -18.01
N ARG A 15 19.51 17.39 -18.50
CA ARG A 15 18.87 16.59 -19.56
C ARG A 15 19.23 17.20 -20.91
N GLU A 16 19.54 16.37 -21.90
CA GLU A 16 19.85 16.82 -23.26
C GLU A 16 18.57 17.22 -24.02
N ARG A 17 17.48 16.45 -23.88
CA ARG A 17 16.16 16.76 -24.46
C ARG A 17 15.12 17.07 -23.37
N SER A 18 14.09 17.83 -23.73
CA SER A 18 12.98 18.19 -22.84
C SER A 18 12.21 16.98 -22.28
N GLN A 19 12.12 15.88 -23.01
CA GLN A 19 11.41 14.66 -22.59
C GLN A 19 12.27 13.72 -21.74
N ASP A 20 13.59 13.93 -21.70
CA ASP A 20 14.49 13.04 -20.96
C ASP A 20 14.40 13.29 -19.46
N LEU A 21 14.63 12.23 -18.68
CA LEU A 21 14.73 12.34 -17.24
C LEU A 21 16.01 13.06 -16.83
N GLN A 22 15.89 13.92 -15.83
CA GLN A 22 17.05 14.52 -15.21
C GLN A 22 17.85 13.46 -14.43
N ARG A 23 19.15 13.39 -14.69
CA ARG A 23 20.07 12.52 -13.95
C ARG A 23 20.21 13.00 -12.50
N VAL A 24 20.03 12.09 -11.55
CA VAL A 24 20.21 12.35 -10.12
C VAL A 24 21.42 11.59 -9.62
N PHE A 25 22.49 12.31 -9.33
CA PHE A 25 23.70 11.76 -8.73
C PHE A 25 23.52 11.63 -7.21
N ARG A 26 23.86 10.48 -6.66
CA ARG A 26 23.69 10.17 -5.24
C ARG A 26 25.05 9.87 -4.62
N ASN A 27 25.36 10.52 -3.51
CA ASN A 27 26.49 10.16 -2.67
C ASN A 27 25.94 9.52 -1.38
N TYR A 28 26.44 8.33 -1.05
CA TYR A 28 25.97 7.52 0.08
C TYR A 28 26.87 7.60 1.32
N ASP A 29 27.82 8.54 1.35
CA ASP A 29 28.65 8.79 2.53
C ASP A 29 27.78 9.06 3.78
N PRO A 30 27.89 8.26 4.86
CA PRO A 30 27.14 8.45 6.10
C PRO A 30 27.35 9.82 6.73
N ASN A 31 28.50 10.46 6.53
CA ASN A 31 28.79 11.78 7.08
C ASN A 31 27.91 12.88 6.47
N LEU A 32 27.43 12.68 5.23
CA LEU A 32 26.48 13.59 4.58
C LEU A 32 25.04 13.38 5.09
N ARG A 33 24.76 12.26 5.76
CA ARG A 33 23.44 11.88 6.30
C ARG A 33 23.46 11.70 7.82
N THR A 34 23.77 12.79 8.52
CA THR A 34 23.95 12.81 9.97
C THR A 34 22.72 12.36 10.78
N GLN A 35 21.50 12.51 10.26
CA GLN A 35 20.24 12.25 10.99
C GLN A 35 19.46 11.00 10.50
N GLU A 36 20.15 10.01 9.93
CA GLU A 36 19.51 8.81 9.36
C GLU A 36 18.46 8.17 10.29
N LYS A 37 18.83 7.88 11.55
CA LYS A 37 17.93 7.26 12.53
C LYS A 37 16.69 8.08 12.84
N ALA A 38 16.82 9.40 12.95
CA ALA A 38 15.70 10.28 13.26
C ALA A 38 14.71 10.36 12.07
N VAL A 39 15.24 10.40 10.84
CA VAL A 39 14.42 10.38 9.62
C VAL A 39 13.65 9.06 9.50
N GLU A 40 14.31 7.93 9.76
CA GLU A 40 13.66 6.62 9.75
C GLU A 40 12.58 6.49 10.83
N TYR A 41 12.85 6.99 12.03
CA TYR A 41 11.84 7.05 13.10
C TYR A 41 10.58 7.81 12.66
N VAL A 42 10.75 9.01 12.10
CA VAL A 42 9.61 9.82 11.61
C VAL A 42 8.87 9.11 10.48
N ARG A 43 9.60 8.44 9.56
CA ARG A 43 8.98 7.64 8.50
C ARG A 43 8.15 6.48 9.06
N ALA A 44 8.67 5.73 10.03
CA ALA A 44 7.95 4.64 10.67
C ALA A 44 6.71 5.14 11.43
N LEU A 45 6.84 6.26 12.16
CA LEU A 45 5.74 6.89 12.88
C LEU A 45 4.64 7.39 11.92
N ASN A 46 5.03 8.01 10.80
CA ASN A 46 4.09 8.43 9.77
C ASN A 46 3.42 7.23 9.11
N ALA A 47 4.15 6.15 8.81
CA ALA A 47 3.58 4.93 8.26
C ALA A 47 2.52 4.32 9.20
N ALA A 48 2.82 4.22 10.50
CA ALA A 48 1.86 3.72 11.49
C ALA A 48 0.62 4.63 11.63
N LYS A 49 0.78 5.95 11.49
CA LYS A 49 -0.35 6.88 11.46
C LYS A 49 -1.19 6.70 10.19
N LEU A 50 -0.55 6.57 9.03
CA LEU A 50 -1.25 6.37 7.75
C LEU A 50 -2.02 5.05 7.77
N ASP A 51 -1.44 3.98 8.30
CA ASP A 51 -2.13 2.69 8.45
C ASP A 51 -3.44 2.83 9.24
N LYS A 52 -3.40 3.55 10.38
CA LYS A 52 -4.61 3.85 11.17
C LYS A 52 -5.61 4.74 10.44
N ILE A 53 -5.14 5.73 9.69
CA ILE A 53 -6.01 6.64 8.91
C ILE A 53 -6.71 5.88 7.77
N PHE A 54 -6.00 4.94 7.14
CA PHE A 54 -6.51 4.12 6.04
C PHE A 54 -7.18 2.83 6.50
N ALA A 55 -7.24 2.55 7.80
CA ALA A 55 -7.95 1.42 8.37
C ALA A 55 -9.47 1.56 8.15
N ARG A 56 -9.96 1.03 7.02
CA ARG A 56 -11.38 0.94 6.66
C ARG A 56 -11.76 -0.54 6.54
N PRO A 57 -11.94 -1.25 7.68
CA PRO A 57 -12.08 -2.71 7.69
C PRO A 57 -13.42 -3.19 7.14
N PHE A 58 -14.47 -2.36 7.21
CA PHE A 58 -15.78 -2.72 6.70
C PHE A 58 -15.80 -2.56 5.17
N ILE A 59 -15.85 -3.70 4.49
CA ILE A 59 -15.93 -3.75 3.03
C ILE A 59 -17.40 -3.66 2.61
N GLY A 60 -18.28 -4.44 3.25
CA GLY A 60 -19.75 -4.36 3.12
C GLY A 60 -20.49 -5.52 3.80
N ALA A 61 -21.80 -5.51 3.64
CA ALA A 61 -22.71 -6.53 4.16
C ALA A 61 -23.58 -7.10 3.03
N MET A 62 -23.95 -8.37 3.16
CA MET A 62 -24.90 -9.05 2.29
C MET A 62 -26.24 -9.08 3.00
N ASP A 63 -27.23 -8.36 2.48
CA ASP A 63 -28.54 -8.25 3.10
C ASP A 63 -29.52 -9.27 2.52
N GLY A 64 -30.38 -9.82 3.37
CA GLY A 64 -31.53 -10.56 2.88
C GLY A 64 -32.16 -11.58 3.83
N HIS A 65 -31.43 -12.12 4.81
CA HIS A 65 -32.07 -12.91 5.88
C HIS A 65 -32.91 -11.98 6.76
N ARG A 66 -34.08 -12.44 7.19
CA ARG A 66 -35.03 -11.69 8.01
C ARG A 66 -34.76 -11.83 9.50
N ASP A 67 -34.20 -12.96 9.93
CA ASP A 67 -33.76 -13.22 11.30
C ASP A 67 -32.23 -13.45 11.37
N SER A 68 -31.75 -13.81 12.56
CA SER A 68 -30.36 -13.98 12.90
C SER A 68 -29.74 -15.20 12.22
N ILE A 69 -28.53 -15.01 11.70
CA ILE A 69 -27.73 -16.09 11.09
C ILE A 69 -27.26 -17.04 12.19
N SER A 70 -27.64 -18.31 12.08
CA SER A 70 -27.27 -19.37 13.03
C SER A 70 -26.02 -20.13 12.61
N CYS A 71 -25.78 -20.28 11.30
CA CYS A 71 -24.62 -21.00 10.77
C CYS A 71 -24.12 -20.41 9.44
N MET A 72 -22.82 -20.59 9.17
CA MET A 72 -22.18 -20.19 7.92
C MET A 72 -21.15 -21.24 7.50
N ALA A 73 -21.03 -21.49 6.20
CA ALA A 73 -20.03 -22.38 5.63
C ALA A 73 -19.45 -21.82 4.33
N LYS A 74 -18.13 -21.86 4.19
CA LYS A 74 -17.46 -21.55 2.92
C LYS A 74 -17.36 -22.81 2.07
N ASN A 75 -17.41 -22.65 0.75
CA ASN A 75 -17.09 -23.75 -0.13
C ASN A 75 -15.56 -23.98 -0.16
N PRO A 76 -15.03 -25.16 0.20
CA PRO A 76 -13.59 -25.41 0.18
C PRO A 76 -13.00 -25.46 -1.25
N ASN A 77 -13.84 -25.74 -2.26
CA ASN A 77 -13.40 -25.89 -3.66
C ASN A 77 -13.57 -24.60 -4.47
N TYR A 78 -14.44 -23.67 -4.03
CA TYR A 78 -14.76 -22.44 -4.77
C TYR A 78 -14.69 -21.22 -3.88
N LEU A 79 -13.79 -20.27 -4.19
CA LEU A 79 -13.52 -19.09 -3.37
C LEU A 79 -14.73 -18.14 -3.23
N LYS A 80 -15.59 -18.08 -4.24
CA LYS A 80 -16.70 -17.11 -4.32
C LYS A 80 -17.95 -17.51 -3.54
N GLY A 81 -18.13 -18.81 -3.28
CA GLY A 81 -19.37 -19.36 -2.73
C GLY A 81 -19.36 -19.42 -1.20
N ILE A 82 -20.28 -18.71 -0.57
CA ILE A 82 -20.58 -18.83 0.87
C ILE A 82 -22.03 -19.25 1.05
N PHE A 83 -22.27 -20.12 2.02
CA PHE A 83 -23.61 -20.50 2.46
C PHE A 83 -23.86 -19.90 3.84
N SER A 84 -25.07 -19.39 4.07
CA SER A 84 -25.54 -19.03 5.41
C SER A 84 -26.93 -19.59 5.68
N GLY A 85 -27.11 -20.16 6.87
CA GLY A 85 -28.40 -20.62 7.39
C GLY A 85 -28.90 -19.67 8.48
N SER A 86 -30.19 -19.33 8.41
CA SER A 86 -30.82 -18.38 9.33
C SER A 86 -31.90 -19.05 10.18
N MET A 87 -32.26 -18.42 11.30
CA MET A 87 -33.33 -18.89 12.18
C MET A 87 -34.73 -18.77 11.52
N ASP A 88 -34.83 -18.05 10.41
CA ASP A 88 -35.99 -17.98 9.51
C ASP A 88 -36.39 -19.35 8.93
N GLY A 89 -35.46 -20.31 8.93
CA GLY A 89 -35.58 -21.59 8.24
C GLY A 89 -34.95 -21.59 6.83
N ASP A 90 -34.51 -20.43 6.33
CA ASP A 90 -33.92 -20.29 5.01
C ASP A 90 -32.39 -20.51 5.01
N VAL A 91 -31.90 -21.12 3.94
CA VAL A 91 -30.46 -21.22 3.61
C VAL A 91 -30.20 -20.47 2.31
N ARG A 92 -29.19 -19.61 2.28
CA ARG A 92 -28.83 -18.81 1.10
C ARG A 92 -27.42 -19.10 0.64
N LEU A 93 -27.25 -19.12 -0.69
CA LEU A 93 -25.97 -19.13 -1.38
C LEU A 93 -25.63 -17.69 -1.79
N TRP A 94 -24.43 -17.26 -1.42
CA TRP A 94 -23.88 -15.96 -1.74
C TRP A 94 -22.72 -16.11 -2.71
N ASP A 95 -22.69 -15.25 -3.73
CA ASP A 95 -21.49 -15.00 -4.53
C ASP A 95 -20.83 -13.70 -4.03
N ILE A 96 -19.66 -13.84 -3.39
CA ILE A 96 -18.90 -12.72 -2.83
C ILE A 96 -18.46 -11.72 -3.93
N ALA A 97 -18.25 -12.21 -5.15
CA ALA A 97 -17.72 -11.38 -6.23
C ALA A 97 -18.81 -10.49 -6.87
N SER A 98 -20.07 -10.90 -6.81
CA SER A 98 -21.20 -10.17 -7.41
C SER A 98 -21.90 -9.23 -6.44
N ARG A 99 -21.22 -8.85 -5.35
CA ARG A 99 -21.72 -7.92 -4.34
C ARG A 99 -22.06 -6.54 -4.92
#